data_AF-A0A3D3PE42-F1
#
_entry.id   AF-A0A3D3PE42-F1
#
_cell.length_a   1.000
_cell.length_b   1.000
_cell.length_c   1.000
_cell.angle_alpha   90.00
_cell.angle_beta   90.00
_cell.angle_gamma   90.00
#
_symmetry.space_group_name_H-M   'P 1'
#
loop_
_entity.id
_entity.type
_entity.pdbx_description
1 polymer ?
#
loop_
_entity_poly.entity_id
_entity_poly.type
_entity_poly.pdbx_seq_one_letter_code
_entity_poly.pdbx_strand_id
1 'polypeptide(L)' 'MKVALITGITGQDGAYLAEFLLKKGYFVHGIKRRTSLFNTDRIDHLYHDPHEKGVKFKLHYGDLTDSTNLIRIIQETQP' A
#
# COMPACT_ATOMS: atom_id res chain seq x y z
N MET A 1 -3.09 -14.94 8.35
CA MET A 1 -2.88 -14.15 7.11
C MET A 1 -1.74 -13.20 7.39
N LYS A 2 -0.71 -13.13 6.54
CA LYS A 2 0.43 -12.22 6.77
C LYS A 2 0.11 -10.84 6.18
N VAL A 3 0.39 -9.78 6.93
CA VAL A 3 0.17 -8.41 6.51
C VAL A 3 1.53 -7.74 6.32
N ALA A 4 1.61 -6.75 5.42
CA ALA A 4 2.79 -5.93 5.24
C ALA A 4 2.37 -4.48 5.00
N LEU A 5 3.04 -3.54 5.64
CA LEU A 5 2.87 -2.10 5.41
C LEU A 5 4.13 -1.54 4.73
N ILE A 6 3.95 -0.97 3.55
CA ILE A 6 5.03 -0.40 2.73
C ILE A 6 4.88 1.11 2.67
N THR A 7 5.89 1.80 3.18
CA THR A 7 6.09 3.24 2.98
C THR A 7 6.84 3.45 1.65
N GLY A 8 6.51 4.51 0.90
CA GLY A 8 7.11 4.72 -0.42
C GLY A 8 6.63 3.74 -1.49
N ILE A 9 5.40 3.23 -1.35
CA ILE A 9 4.78 2.24 -2.27
C ILE A 9 4.77 2.68 -3.75
N THR A 10 4.73 3.99 -4.00
CA THR A 10 4.72 4.57 -5.37
C THR A 10 6.13 4.67 -5.99
N GLY A 11 7.19 4.41 -5.20
CA GLY A 11 8.55 4.28 -5.71
C GLY A 11 8.74 2.99 -6.50
N GLN A 12 9.83 2.92 -7.26
CA GLN A 12 10.17 1.72 -8.03
C GLN A 12 10.33 0.50 -7.12
N ASP A 13 11.17 0.59 -6.10
CA ASP A 13 11.44 -0.52 -5.19
C ASP A 13 10.21 -0.91 -4.36
N GLY A 14 9.40 0.09 -3.97
CA GLY A 14 8.14 -0.13 -3.27
C GLY A 14 7.14 -0.93 -4.09
N ALA A 15 6.99 -0.60 -5.39
CA ALA A 15 6.13 -1.31 -6.31
C ALA A 15 6.60 -2.77 -6.54
N TYR A 16 7.90 -2.97 -6.79
CA TYR A 16 8.46 -4.33 -6.94
C TYR A 16 8.31 -5.18 -5.67
N LEU A 17 8.55 -4.59 -4.49
CA LEU A 17 8.36 -5.28 -3.22
C LEU A 17 6.89 -5.67 -3.00
N ALA A 18 5.96 -4.77 -3.32
CA ALA A 18 4.53 -5.04 -3.19
C ALA A 18 4.10 -6.21 -4.07
N GLU A 19 4.49 -6.21 -5.34
CA GLU A 19 4.20 -7.31 -6.26
C GLU A 19 4.77 -8.64 -5.75
N PHE A 20 6.01 -8.64 -5.27
CA PHE A 20 6.64 -9.83 -4.69
C PHE A 20 5.90 -10.36 -3.47
N LEU A 21 5.47 -9.48 -2.55
CA LEU A 21 4.74 -9.88 -1.34
C LEU A 21 3.32 -10.36 -1.66
N LEU A 22 2.64 -9.73 -2.62
CA LEU A 22 1.33 -10.18 -3.12
C LEU A 22 1.43 -11.60 -3.71
N LYS A 23 2.46 -11.88 -4.51
CA LYS A 23 2.74 -13.24 -5.03
C LYS A 23 3.00 -14.26 -3.92
N LYS A 24 3.55 -13.82 -2.78
CA LYS A 24 3.72 -14.64 -1.58
C LYS A 24 2.46 -14.77 -0.72
N GLY A 25 1.35 -14.18 -1.14
CA GLY A 25 0.04 -14.29 -0.49
C GLY A 25 -0.16 -13.34 0.69
N TYR A 26 0.69 -12.32 0.85
CA TYR A 26 0.52 -11.28 1.86
C TYR A 26 -0.66 -10.36 1.52
N PHE A 27 -1.25 -9.77 2.56
CA PHE A 27 -2.08 -8.58 2.43
C PHE A 27 -1.17 -7.35 2.51
N VAL A 28 -1.03 -6.61 1.43
CA VAL A 28 -0.11 -5.48 1.32
C VAL A 28 -0.87 -4.17 1.45
N HIS A 29 -0.46 -3.35 2.42
CA HIS A 29 -0.89 -1.98 2.60
C HIS A 29 0.20 -1.03 2.12
N GLY A 30 -0.13 -0.05 1.30
CA GLY A 30 0.80 0.99 0.85
C GLY A 30 0.43 2.36 1.40
N ILE A 31 1.42 3.15 1.82
CA ILE A 31 1.22 4.56 2.18
C ILE A 31 1.56 5.45 1.00
N LYS A 32 0.59 6.24 0.53
CA LYS A 32 0.76 7.29 -0.48
C LYS A 32 0.52 8.68 0.12
N ARG A 33 1.25 9.69 -0.39
CA ARG A 33 1.02 11.09 0.01
C ARG A 33 -0.26 11.62 -0.63
N ARG A 34 -0.96 12.56 0.02
CA ARG A 34 -2.19 13.16 -0.54
C ARG A 34 -1.99 13.86 -1.88
N THR A 35 -0.80 14.42 -2.12
CA THR A 35 -0.46 15.15 -3.36
C THR A 35 -0.01 14.26 -4.52
N SER A 36 0.06 12.93 -4.34
CA SER A 36 0.63 12.01 -5.33
C SER A 36 -0.33 11.65 -6.47
N LEU A 37 -0.97 12.64 -7.10
CA LEU A 37 -1.81 12.46 -8.29
C LEU A 37 -1.03 11.96 -9.52
N PHE A 38 0.29 12.09 -9.52
CA PHE A 38 1.13 11.92 -10.72
C PHE A 38 1.90 10.59 -10.84
N ASN A 39 1.85 9.69 -9.84
CA ASN A 39 2.80 8.55 -9.79
C ASN A 39 2.15 7.20 -9.44
N THR A 40 0.87 7.00 -9.71
CA THR A 40 0.21 5.70 -9.46
C THR A 40 0.37 4.71 -10.62
N ASP A 41 0.80 5.12 -11.81
CA ASP A 41 0.99 4.26 -12.99
C ASP A 41 1.78 2.96 -12.69
N ARG A 42 2.75 3.03 -11.77
CA ARG A 42 3.59 1.88 -11.37
C ARG A 42 2.88 0.87 -10.47
N ILE A 43 1.78 1.25 -9.83
CA ILE A 43 0.98 0.39 -8.95
C ILE A 43 -0.48 0.29 -9.42
N ASP A 44 -0.86 0.97 -10.50
CA ASP A 44 -2.21 0.93 -11.08
C ASP A 44 -2.57 -0.48 -11.53
N HIS A 45 -1.62 -1.24 -12.06
CA HIS A 45 -1.83 -2.64 -12.42
C HIS A 45 -1.97 -3.57 -11.20
N LEU A 46 -1.54 -3.13 -10.01
CA LEU A 46 -1.79 -3.83 -8.73
C LEU A 46 -3.13 -3.41 -8.13
N TYR A 47 -3.70 -2.30 -8.60
CA TYR A 47 -4.97 -1.77 -8.17
C TYR A 47 -6.09 -2.42 -8.97
N HIS A 48 -6.56 -3.55 -8.46
CA HIS A 48 -7.74 -4.21 -8.98
C HIS A 48 -9.01 -3.49 -8.53
N ASP A 49 -10.04 -3.53 -9.36
CA ASP A 49 -11.35 -2.96 -9.03
C ASP A 49 -11.82 -3.53 -7.68
N PRO A 50 -12.29 -2.71 -6.72
CA PRO A 50 -12.81 -3.19 -5.44
C PRO A 50 -13.95 -4.22 -5.56
N HIS A 51 -14.53 -4.38 -6.75
CA HIS A 51 -15.50 -5.43 -7.07
C HIS A 51 -14.88 -6.80 -7.43
N GLU A 52 -13.57 -6.90 -7.65
CA GLU A 52 -12.88 -8.19 -7.84
C GLU A 52 -12.68 -8.91 -6.50
N LYS A 53 -13.09 -10.19 -6.43
CA LYS A 53 -12.89 -11.00 -5.23
C LYS A 53 -11.43 -11.43 -5.12
N GLY A 54 -10.74 -11.00 -4.06
CA GLY A 54 -9.38 -11.46 -3.73
C GLY A 54 -8.29 -10.39 -3.76
N VAL A 55 -8.64 -9.11 -3.91
CA VAL A 55 -7.67 -8.02 -3.87
C VAL A 55 -7.05 -7.92 -2.48
N LYS A 56 -5.78 -8.33 -2.38
CA LYS A 56 -4.97 -8.29 -1.15
C LYS A 56 -4.11 -7.01 -1.07
N PHE A 57 -4.50 -5.96 -1.77
CA PHE A 57 -3.76 -4.70 -1.85
C PHE A 57 -4.65 -3.53 -1.45
N LYS A 58 -4.17 -2.65 -0.56
CA LYS A 58 -4.91 -1.44 -0.14
C LYS A 58 -3.97 -0.25 0.03
N LEU A 59 -4.37 0.89 -0.52
CA LEU A 59 -3.64 2.15 -0.37
C LEU A 59 -4.25 3.02 0.72
N HIS A 60 -3.40 3.64 1.52
CA HIS A 60 -3.75 4.59 2.56
C HIS A 60 -3.09 5.93 2.28
N TYR A 61 -3.82 7.01 2.53
CA TYR A 61 -3.21 8.34 2.58
C TYR A 61 -2.49 8.53 3.90
N GLY A 62 -1.19 8.76 3.83
CA GLY A 62 -0.42 9.09 5.01
C GLY A 62 0.80 9.96 4.74
N ASP A 63 1.22 10.61 5.81
CA ASP A 63 2.41 11.44 5.85
C ASP A 63 3.37 10.89 6.89
N LEU A 64 4.63 10.70 6.50
CA LEU A 64 5.65 10.17 7.40
C LEU A 64 6.08 11.18 8.47
N THR A 65 5.78 12.47 8.27
CA THR A 65 6.04 13.52 9.26
C THR A 65 4.91 13.66 10.27
N ASP A 66 3.74 13.07 10.01
CA ASP A 66 2.59 13.08 10.93
C ASP A 66 2.50 11.74 11.68
N SER A 67 3.06 11.72 12.89
CA SER A 67 3.06 10.53 13.75
C SER A 67 1.66 10.05 14.11
N THR A 68 0.68 10.94 14.25
CA THR A 68 -0.71 10.56 14.60
C THR A 68 -1.36 9.79 13.46
N ASN A 69 -1.15 10.25 12.23
CA ASN A 69 -1.63 9.57 11.04
C ASN A 69 -1.00 8.17 10.89
N LEU A 70 0.32 8.06 11.09
CA LEU A 70 1.02 6.77 11.02
C LEU A 70 0.56 5.79 12.09
N ILE A 71 0.41 6.24 13.35
CA ILE A 71 -0.09 5.40 14.44
C ILE A 71 -1.47 4.85 14.09
N ARG A 72 -2.37 5.68 13.54
CA ARG A 72 -3.70 5.24 13.10
C ARG A 72 -3.63 4.17 12.02
N ILE A 73 -2.77 4.34 11.00
CA ILE A 73 -2.62 3.37 9.91
C ILE A 73 -2.05 2.04 10.44
N ILE A 74 -1.02 2.10 11.30
CA ILE A 74 -0.44 0.90 11.90
C ILE A 74 -1.48 0.17 12.76
N GLN A 75 -2.26 0.90 13.55
CA GLN A 75 -3.34 0.32 14.35
C GLN A 75 -4.45 -0.30 13.48
N GLU A 76 -4.84 0.33 12.38
CA GLU A 76 -5.83 -0.22 11.44
C GLU A 76 -5.34 -1.46 10.70
N THR A 77 -4.05 -1.48 10.33
CA THR A 77 -3.50 -2.53 9.45
C THR A 77 -2.93 -3.71 10.21
N GLN A 78 -2.49 -3.52 11.46
CA GLN A 78 -1.80 -4.55 12.27
C GLN A 78 -0.76 -5.33 11.44
N PRO A 79 0.21 -4.63 10.81
CA PRO A 79 1.15 -5.23 9.87
C PRO A 79 2.21 -6.11 10.56
#